data_AF-A0A7Z0J4E9-F1
#
_entry.id   AF-A0A7Z0J4E9-F1
#
_cell.length_a   1.000
_cell.length_b   1.000
_cell.length_c   1.000
_cell.angle_alpha   90.00
_cell.angle_beta   90.00
_cell.angle_gamma   90.00
#
_symmetry.space_group_name_H-M   'P 1'
#
loop_
_entity.id
_entity.type
_entity.pdbx_description
1 polymer ?
#
loop_
_entity_poly.entity_id
_entity_poly.type
_entity_poly.pdbx_seq_one_letter_code
_entity_poly.pdbx_strand_id
1 'polypeptide(L)'
;MNEHEPRTPMPAEPELSQEVAQATSDTAPSLPERIEAGIAAALGQEREVHLDTARAIAEALSQAVGDDSVLARFADTGQGNYLALREEYLPHYGEPSTPAEVRRWINWLGTFLVRRENTGSGRRFMNEHLEPTLDRVLVRTVLESQAGPVTVYLPATLDAREIIALTARLEALDEFFGTSFKAFLTLPDVNAADPNLMESYHETYVGSFRTIEEALRALTPLADWEAELSSWATDHGLDSETVRINLDAVEEMMRTMHDVVERNGLLHAFNR
;
A
#
# COMPACT_ATOMS: atom_id res chain seq x y z
N MET A 1 -9.24 -98.14 -27.94
CA MET A 1 -8.51 -98.04 -26.66
C MET A 1 -7.55 -96.87 -26.77
N ASN A 2 -7.67 -95.96 -25.80
CA ASN A 2 -6.87 -94.78 -25.48
C ASN A 2 -6.95 -93.64 -26.50
N GLU A 3 -7.79 -92.61 -26.29
CA GLU A 3 -7.70 -91.53 -25.28
C GLU A 3 -6.50 -90.60 -25.53
N HIS A 4 -6.77 -89.39 -26.05
CA HIS A 4 -6.34 -88.14 -25.43
C HIS A 4 -7.18 -86.98 -25.97
N GLU A 5 -7.80 -86.27 -25.04
CA GLU A 5 -8.75 -85.17 -25.20
C GLU A 5 -8.02 -83.81 -24.91
N PRO A 6 -8.68 -82.63 -24.89
CA PRO A 6 -8.79 -81.67 -26.00
C PRO A 6 -8.13 -80.30 -25.70
N ARG A 7 -8.01 -79.41 -26.71
CA ARG A 7 -7.95 -77.95 -26.48
C ARG A 7 -8.69 -77.17 -27.58
N THR A 8 -9.74 -76.49 -27.16
CA THR A 8 -10.56 -75.53 -27.90
C THR A 8 -9.80 -74.22 -28.15
N PRO A 9 -9.92 -73.58 -29.33
CA PRO A 9 -9.74 -72.14 -29.46
C PRO A 9 -11.11 -71.44 -29.56
N MET A 10 -11.30 -70.45 -28.68
CA MET A 10 -12.37 -69.45 -28.73
C MET A 10 -12.10 -68.37 -29.82
N PRO A 11 -13.06 -67.48 -30.10
CA PRO A 11 -13.26 -66.86 -31.41
C PRO A 11 -12.62 -65.47 -31.57
N ALA A 12 -12.70 -65.01 -32.82
CA ALA A 12 -12.23 -63.75 -33.40
C ALA A 12 -12.33 -62.48 -32.54
N GLU A 13 -11.29 -61.65 -32.62
CA GLU A 13 -11.32 -60.23 -32.21
C GLU A 13 -11.57 -59.32 -33.42
N PRO A 14 -12.37 -58.25 -33.28
CA PRO A 14 -12.71 -57.32 -34.34
C PRO A 14 -11.69 -56.19 -34.49
N GLU A 15 -11.49 -55.73 -35.72
CA GLU A 15 -10.95 -54.40 -36.04
C GLU A 15 -11.84 -53.32 -35.41
N LEU A 16 -11.27 -52.40 -34.62
CA LEU A 16 -11.86 -51.08 -34.40
C LEU A 16 -10.89 -50.14 -33.68
N SER A 17 -10.86 -48.92 -34.21
CA SER A 17 -10.59 -47.65 -33.51
C SER A 17 -9.20 -47.05 -33.72
N GLN A 18 -9.17 -46.21 -34.77
CA GLN A 18 -8.48 -44.93 -34.81
C GLN A 18 -8.36 -44.31 -33.41
N GLU A 19 -7.19 -44.44 -32.80
CA GLU A 19 -6.81 -43.63 -31.66
C GLU A 19 -6.58 -42.21 -32.16
N VAL A 20 -7.53 -41.36 -31.78
CA VAL A 20 -7.49 -39.91 -31.91
C VAL A 20 -6.21 -39.42 -31.26
N ALA A 21 -5.23 -39.04 -32.07
CA ALA A 21 -4.12 -38.20 -31.67
C ALA A 21 -4.70 -36.86 -31.21
N GLN A 22 -5.05 -36.76 -29.92
CA GLN A 22 -5.21 -35.49 -29.23
C GLN A 22 -3.83 -34.82 -29.23
N ALA A 23 -3.60 -34.01 -30.25
CA ALA A 23 -2.57 -33.01 -30.24
C ALA A 23 -2.85 -32.09 -29.04
N THR A 24 -2.08 -32.27 -27.96
CA THR A 24 -1.82 -31.21 -26.99
C THR A 24 -1.20 -30.06 -27.77
N SER A 25 -1.99 -29.06 -28.16
CA SER A 25 -1.41 -27.84 -28.72
C SER A 25 -0.62 -27.16 -27.60
N ASP A 26 0.69 -27.25 -27.70
CA ASP A 26 1.69 -26.60 -26.86
C ASP A 26 1.74 -25.10 -27.20
N THR A 27 0.57 -24.46 -27.22
CA THR A 27 0.42 -23.05 -27.56
C THR A 27 0.81 -22.26 -26.33
N ALA A 28 1.78 -21.36 -26.49
CA ALA A 28 2.18 -20.46 -25.42
C ALA A 28 0.94 -19.73 -24.86
N PRO A 29 0.82 -19.58 -23.53
CA PRO A 29 -0.33 -18.94 -22.92
C PRO A 29 -0.49 -17.51 -23.47
N SER A 30 -1.72 -17.12 -23.73
CA SER A 30 -2.07 -15.78 -24.19
C SER A 30 -1.66 -14.73 -23.14
N LEU A 31 -1.55 -13.47 -23.57
CA LEU A 31 -1.14 -12.38 -22.68
C LEU A 31 -2.08 -12.22 -21.46
N PRO A 32 -3.43 -12.23 -21.60
CA PRO A 32 -4.33 -12.22 -20.45
C PRO A 32 -4.13 -13.42 -19.51
N GLU A 33 -3.94 -14.64 -20.04
CA GLU A 33 -3.70 -15.83 -19.23
C GLU A 33 -2.41 -15.72 -18.41
N ARG A 34 -1.34 -15.15 -19.00
CA ARG A 34 -0.07 -14.88 -18.29
C ARG A 34 -0.24 -13.88 -17.15
N ILE A 35 -1.03 -12.82 -17.38
CA ILE A 35 -1.33 -11.81 -16.36
C ILE A 35 -2.10 -12.44 -15.20
N GLU A 36 -3.19 -13.14 -15.52
CA GLU A 36 -4.06 -13.77 -14.52
C GLU A 36 -3.35 -14.84 -13.71
N ALA A 37 -2.50 -15.66 -14.35
CA ALA A 37 -1.67 -16.63 -13.64
C ALA A 37 -0.69 -15.94 -12.66
N GLY A 38 -0.12 -14.81 -13.06
CA GLY A 38 0.77 -14.02 -12.21
C GLY A 38 0.06 -13.38 -11.01
N ILE A 39 -1.14 -12.84 -11.22
CA ILE A 39 -2.00 -12.30 -10.16
C ILE A 39 -2.43 -13.41 -9.19
N ALA A 40 -2.90 -14.54 -9.71
CA ALA A 40 -3.30 -15.68 -8.88
C ALA A 40 -2.13 -16.21 -8.02
N ALA A 41 -0.91 -16.26 -8.58
CA ALA A 41 0.29 -16.62 -7.83
C ALA A 41 0.65 -15.59 -6.76
N ALA A 42 0.47 -14.30 -7.04
CA ALA A 42 0.70 -13.21 -6.09
C ALA A 42 -0.28 -13.29 -4.90
N LEU A 43 -1.57 -13.51 -5.19
CA LEU A 43 -2.61 -13.73 -4.19
C LEU A 43 -2.34 -14.97 -3.33
N GLY A 44 -2.00 -16.10 -3.96
CA GLY A 44 -1.72 -17.35 -3.25
C GLY A 44 -0.46 -17.31 -2.37
N GLN A 45 0.41 -16.31 -2.58
CA GLN A 45 1.64 -16.10 -1.81
C GLN A 45 1.58 -14.83 -0.94
N GLU A 46 0.42 -14.18 -0.85
CA GLU A 46 0.19 -12.96 -0.05
C GLU A 46 1.26 -11.88 -0.32
N ARG A 47 1.55 -11.66 -1.61
CA ARG A 47 2.55 -10.69 -2.05
C ARG A 47 2.11 -9.92 -3.27
N GLU A 48 2.94 -8.94 -3.64
CA GLU A 48 2.81 -8.22 -4.90
C GLU A 48 3.15 -9.09 -6.10
N VAL A 49 2.65 -8.67 -7.26
CA VAL A 49 3.04 -9.24 -8.56
C VAL A 49 4.55 -9.08 -8.80
N HIS A 50 5.14 -10.02 -9.55
CA HIS A 50 6.54 -9.91 -9.97
C HIS A 50 6.69 -8.96 -11.15
N LEU A 51 7.94 -8.56 -11.43
CA LEU A 51 8.27 -7.70 -12.56
C LEU A 51 7.74 -8.26 -13.88
N ASP A 52 7.81 -9.57 -14.12
CA ASP A 52 7.34 -10.18 -15.36
C ASP A 52 5.82 -10.02 -15.54
N THR A 53 5.05 -10.17 -14.46
CA THR A 53 3.60 -9.93 -14.48
C THR A 53 3.30 -8.45 -14.65
N ALA A 54 4.03 -7.56 -13.98
CA ALA A 54 3.88 -6.12 -14.16
C ALA A 54 4.18 -5.68 -15.61
N ARG A 55 5.21 -6.26 -16.23
CA ARG A 55 5.55 -6.04 -17.64
C ARG A 55 4.47 -6.56 -18.58
N ALA A 56 3.92 -7.74 -18.32
CA ALA A 56 2.80 -8.29 -19.10
C ALA A 56 1.55 -7.40 -19.00
N ILE A 57 1.25 -6.85 -17.80
CA ILE A 57 0.17 -5.88 -17.64
C ILE A 57 0.46 -4.61 -18.47
N ALA A 58 1.67 -4.07 -18.39
CA ALA A 58 2.05 -2.90 -19.17
C ALA A 58 1.96 -3.15 -20.69
N GLU A 59 2.34 -4.35 -21.15
CA GLU A 59 2.20 -4.80 -22.55
C GLU A 59 0.74 -4.80 -23.00
N ALA A 60 -0.18 -5.27 -22.14
CA ALA A 60 -1.60 -5.27 -22.45
C ALA A 60 -2.17 -3.85 -22.50
N LEU A 61 -1.72 -2.96 -21.61
CA LEU A 61 -2.17 -1.56 -21.55
C LEU A 61 -1.61 -0.73 -22.71
N SER A 62 -0.35 -0.97 -23.13
CA SER A 62 0.30 -0.20 -24.19
C SER A 62 -0.38 -0.37 -25.55
N GLN A 63 -1.07 -1.49 -25.79
CA GLN A 63 -1.86 -1.72 -27.01
C GLN A 63 -2.95 -0.66 -27.23
N ALA A 64 -3.45 -0.02 -26.16
CA ALA A 64 -4.44 1.04 -26.24
C ALA A 64 -3.84 2.45 -26.41
N VAL A 65 -2.55 2.62 -26.08
CA VAL A 65 -1.86 3.93 -26.07
C VAL A 65 -0.97 4.11 -27.32
N GLY A 66 -0.28 3.05 -27.74
CA GLY A 66 0.65 3.03 -28.86
C GLY A 66 2.05 2.54 -28.50
N ASP A 67 2.82 2.17 -29.53
CA ASP A 67 4.12 1.49 -29.41
C ASP A 67 5.24 2.40 -28.86
N ASP A 68 5.10 3.72 -28.97
CA ASP A 68 6.07 4.71 -28.45
C ASP A 68 5.82 5.12 -26.99
N SER A 69 4.83 4.50 -26.33
CA SER A 69 4.42 4.82 -24.96
C SER A 69 5.46 4.42 -23.90
N VAL A 70 5.40 5.06 -22.74
CA VAL A 70 6.19 4.69 -21.56
C VAL A 70 5.80 3.29 -21.07
N LEU A 71 4.52 2.92 -21.17
CA LEU A 71 4.01 1.57 -20.92
C LEU A 71 4.66 0.53 -21.85
N ALA A 72 4.76 0.81 -23.15
CA ALA A 72 5.43 -0.08 -24.11
C ALA A 72 6.92 -0.26 -23.74
N ARG A 73 7.62 0.85 -23.47
CA ARG A 73 9.02 0.80 -23.03
C ARG A 73 9.20 0.00 -21.74
N PHE A 74 8.30 0.16 -20.78
CA PHE A 74 8.33 -0.60 -19.53
C PHE A 74 8.03 -2.07 -19.77
N ALA A 75 7.09 -2.42 -20.65
CA ALA A 75 6.84 -3.80 -21.05
C ALA A 75 8.11 -4.47 -21.61
N ASP A 76 8.89 -3.74 -22.42
CA ASP A 76 10.11 -4.26 -23.04
C ASP A 76 11.30 -4.33 -22.08
N THR A 77 11.48 -3.33 -21.23
CA THR A 77 12.73 -3.15 -20.45
C THR A 77 12.57 -3.37 -18.95
N GLY A 78 11.35 -3.29 -18.43
CA GLY A 78 11.05 -3.16 -17.00
C GLY A 78 11.47 -1.82 -16.39
N GLN A 79 11.98 -0.87 -17.20
CA GLN A 79 12.45 0.43 -16.77
C GLN A 79 11.41 1.52 -17.02
N GLY A 80 11.36 2.50 -16.13
CA GLY A 80 10.40 3.60 -16.14
C GLY A 80 10.24 4.15 -14.72
N ASN A 81 9.75 5.38 -14.57
CA ASN A 81 9.41 5.93 -13.27
C ASN A 81 7.88 5.89 -13.05
N TYR A 82 7.46 5.84 -11.79
CA TYR A 82 6.07 5.69 -11.38
C TYR A 82 5.20 6.79 -11.99
N LEU A 83 5.62 8.05 -11.91
CA LEU A 83 4.83 9.18 -12.37
C LEU A 83 4.55 9.12 -13.88
N ALA A 84 5.56 8.81 -14.70
CA ALA A 84 5.40 8.71 -16.15
C ALA A 84 4.47 7.56 -16.56
N LEU A 85 4.57 6.41 -15.90
CA LEU A 85 3.67 5.27 -16.15
C LEU A 85 2.24 5.59 -15.69
N ARG A 86 2.11 6.25 -14.54
CA ARG A 86 0.83 6.66 -13.96
C ARG A 86 0.04 7.58 -14.86
N GLU A 87 0.69 8.58 -15.45
CA GLU A 87 0.05 9.51 -16.38
C GLU A 87 -0.51 8.80 -17.63
N GLU A 88 0.04 7.63 -18.02
CA GLU A 88 -0.48 6.86 -19.16
C GLU A 88 -1.60 5.90 -18.78
N TYR A 89 -1.52 5.20 -17.64
CA TYR A 89 -2.56 4.23 -17.27
C TYR A 89 -3.78 4.85 -16.57
N LEU A 90 -3.64 5.99 -15.88
CA LEU A 90 -4.74 6.60 -15.12
C LEU A 90 -5.93 7.05 -16.00
N PRO A 91 -5.72 7.64 -17.19
CA PRO A 91 -6.83 7.97 -18.08
C PRO A 91 -7.71 6.75 -18.40
N HIS A 92 -7.10 5.57 -18.59
CA HIS A 92 -7.84 4.32 -18.79
C HIS A 92 -8.54 3.88 -17.50
N TYR A 93 -7.93 4.07 -16.33
CA TYR A 93 -8.56 3.70 -15.06
C TYR A 93 -9.85 4.49 -14.77
N GLY A 94 -9.84 5.79 -15.06
CA GLY A 94 -10.96 6.71 -14.81
C GLY A 94 -12.10 6.62 -15.84
N GLU A 95 -11.82 6.08 -17.03
CA GLU A 95 -12.80 5.98 -18.12
C GLU A 95 -13.95 5.00 -17.77
N PRO A 96 -15.23 5.43 -17.80
CA PRO A 96 -16.36 4.56 -17.44
C PRO A 96 -16.48 3.31 -18.33
N SER A 97 -16.04 3.39 -19.58
CA SER A 97 -16.08 2.26 -20.52
C SER A 97 -14.99 1.20 -20.31
N THR A 98 -13.99 1.44 -19.45
CA THR A 98 -12.90 0.49 -19.21
C THR A 98 -13.40 -0.81 -18.56
N PRO A 99 -13.06 -1.99 -19.12
CA PRO A 99 -13.44 -3.28 -18.53
C PRO A 99 -12.93 -3.43 -17.09
N ALA A 100 -13.71 -4.11 -16.24
CA ALA A 100 -13.35 -4.34 -14.83
C ALA A 100 -12.01 -5.08 -14.68
N GLU A 101 -11.74 -6.04 -15.57
CA GLU A 101 -10.48 -6.78 -15.64
C GLU A 101 -9.29 -5.84 -15.88
N VAL A 102 -9.41 -4.90 -16.81
CA VAL A 102 -8.34 -3.92 -17.10
C VAL A 102 -8.11 -3.00 -15.89
N ARG A 103 -9.17 -2.56 -15.18
CA ARG A 103 -9.01 -1.78 -13.94
C ARG A 103 -8.29 -2.58 -12.86
N ARG A 104 -8.60 -3.88 -12.74
CA ARG A 104 -7.92 -4.79 -11.82
C ARG A 104 -6.43 -4.93 -12.18
N TRP A 105 -6.09 -5.07 -13.46
CA TRP A 105 -4.69 -5.08 -13.88
C TRP A 105 -3.98 -3.77 -13.55
N ILE A 106 -4.62 -2.62 -13.79
CA ILE A 106 -4.08 -1.30 -13.43
C ILE A 106 -3.86 -1.19 -11.90
N ASN A 107 -4.76 -1.74 -11.08
CA ASN A 107 -4.56 -1.78 -9.63
C ASN A 107 -3.27 -2.51 -9.26
N TRP A 108 -3.03 -3.69 -9.84
CA TRP A 108 -1.81 -4.45 -9.59
C TRP A 108 -0.56 -3.75 -10.10
N LEU A 109 -0.59 -3.18 -11.31
CA LEU A 109 0.56 -2.45 -11.87
C LEU A 109 0.90 -1.22 -11.02
N GLY A 110 -0.08 -0.38 -10.70
CA GLY A 110 0.16 0.82 -9.91
C GLY A 110 0.68 0.50 -8.52
N THR A 111 0.15 -0.54 -7.87
CA THR A 111 0.62 -0.99 -6.55
C THR A 111 2.06 -1.49 -6.61
N PHE A 112 2.40 -2.30 -7.62
CA PHE A 112 3.77 -2.74 -7.87
C PHE A 112 4.74 -1.56 -8.01
N LEU A 113 4.37 -0.55 -8.80
CA LEU A 113 5.23 0.62 -9.06
C LEU A 113 5.45 1.47 -7.79
N VAL A 114 4.40 1.72 -7.01
CA VAL A 114 4.47 2.46 -5.74
C VAL A 114 5.42 1.76 -4.76
N ARG A 115 5.34 0.42 -4.66
CA ARG A 115 6.23 -0.36 -3.80
C ARG A 115 7.68 -0.34 -4.31
N ARG A 116 7.87 -0.54 -5.61
CA ARG A 116 9.19 -0.59 -6.24
C ARG A 116 9.99 0.69 -6.02
N GLU A 117 9.33 1.84 -6.04
CA GLU A 117 9.97 3.15 -5.89
C GLU A 117 9.97 3.66 -4.44
N ASN A 118 9.47 2.85 -3.50
CA ASN A 118 9.36 3.20 -2.08
C ASN A 118 8.66 4.55 -1.85
N THR A 119 7.63 4.81 -2.66
CA THR A 119 6.80 6.01 -2.61
C THR A 119 5.52 5.78 -1.84
N GLY A 120 5.18 4.54 -1.47
CA GLY A 120 4.04 4.24 -0.61
C GLY A 120 4.22 4.73 0.83
N SER A 121 3.12 4.76 1.58
CA SER A 121 3.15 5.20 2.98
C SER A 121 3.78 4.24 3.98
N GLY A 122 4.08 3.00 3.57
CA GLY A 122 4.74 2.00 4.42
C GLY A 122 3.85 1.43 5.53
N ARG A 123 2.77 2.12 5.93
CA ARG A 123 1.67 1.52 6.69
C ARG A 123 0.87 0.64 5.73
N ARG A 124 0.65 -0.62 6.13
CA ARG A 124 -0.10 -1.63 5.36
C ARG A 124 -1.59 -1.24 5.24
N PHE A 125 -1.91 -0.22 4.45
CA PHE A 125 -3.26 -0.02 3.90
C PHE A 125 -3.57 -1.00 2.77
N MET A 126 -2.58 -1.81 2.40
CA MET A 126 -2.77 -3.09 1.73
C MET A 126 -3.45 -4.01 2.74
N ASN A 127 -4.78 -4.12 2.68
CA ASN A 127 -5.48 -5.25 3.29
C ASN A 127 -4.71 -6.52 2.88
N GLU A 128 -4.02 -7.18 3.82
CA GLU A 128 -2.99 -8.20 3.51
C GLU A 128 -3.50 -9.37 2.67
N HIS A 129 -4.83 -9.50 2.53
CA HIS A 129 -5.50 -10.60 1.84
C HIS A 129 -6.55 -10.15 0.81
N LEU A 130 -6.69 -8.84 0.53
CA LEU A 130 -7.60 -8.36 -0.51
C LEU A 130 -6.81 -7.91 -1.74
N GLU A 131 -7.47 -7.99 -2.89
CA GLU A 131 -6.92 -7.40 -4.11
C GLU A 131 -6.65 -5.90 -3.90
N PRO A 132 -5.51 -5.40 -4.42
CA PRO A 132 -5.18 -4.00 -4.30
C PRO A 132 -6.21 -3.15 -5.06
N THR A 133 -6.46 -1.95 -4.55
CA THR A 133 -7.25 -0.93 -5.22
C THR A 133 -6.52 0.41 -5.11
N LEU A 134 -6.34 1.12 -6.23
CA LEU A 134 -5.50 2.34 -6.25
C LEU A 134 -6.01 3.47 -5.35
N ASP A 135 -7.32 3.50 -5.08
CA ASP A 135 -7.96 4.47 -4.18
C ASP A 135 -7.47 4.31 -2.73
N ARG A 136 -7.02 3.12 -2.35
CA ARG A 136 -6.50 2.80 -1.01
C ARG A 136 -4.97 2.85 -0.93
N VAL A 137 -4.30 2.97 -2.07
CA VAL A 137 -2.84 3.06 -2.12
C VAL A 137 -2.44 4.52 -1.95
N LEU A 138 -1.93 4.88 -0.77
CA LEU A 138 -1.44 6.22 -0.49
C LEU A 138 0.03 6.38 -0.92
N VAL A 139 0.28 7.41 -1.73
CA VAL A 139 1.56 7.75 -2.33
C VAL A 139 2.08 9.06 -1.73
N ARG A 140 3.29 8.98 -1.19
CA ARG A 140 4.06 10.11 -0.69
C ARG A 140 4.34 11.08 -1.84
N THR A 141 3.75 12.26 -1.76
CA THR A 141 3.83 13.31 -2.77
C THR A 141 4.33 14.59 -2.11
N VAL A 142 5.21 15.33 -2.78
CA VAL A 142 5.60 16.67 -2.34
C VAL A 142 4.73 17.67 -3.09
N LEU A 143 3.93 18.43 -2.35
CA LEU A 143 3.14 19.54 -2.88
C LEU A 143 3.97 20.82 -2.84
N GLU A 144 4.11 21.47 -3.99
CA GLU A 144 4.71 22.79 -4.11
C GLU A 144 3.65 23.84 -3.75
N SER A 145 3.62 24.26 -2.48
CA SER A 145 2.70 25.28 -1.99
C SER A 145 3.37 26.66 -1.90
N GLN A 146 2.57 27.72 -1.82
CA GLN A 146 3.00 29.10 -1.59
C GLN A 146 3.81 29.25 -0.30
N ALA A 147 3.53 28.41 0.70
CA ALA A 147 4.23 28.39 1.99
C ALA A 147 5.44 27.44 2.01
N GLY A 148 5.90 26.97 0.83
CA GLY A 148 6.99 26.02 0.66
C GLY A 148 6.52 24.57 0.47
N PRO A 149 7.45 23.64 0.23
CA PRO A 149 7.11 22.25 -0.04
C PRO A 149 6.50 21.56 1.18
N VAL A 150 5.45 20.78 0.97
CA VAL A 150 4.79 19.96 2.00
C VAL A 150 4.69 18.52 1.50
N THR A 151 5.28 17.59 2.26
CA THR A 151 5.09 16.15 2.02
C THR A 151 3.73 15.72 2.54
N VAL A 152 2.94 15.07 1.68
CA VAL A 152 1.62 14.54 1.99
C VAL A 152 1.47 13.13 1.42
N TYR A 153 0.39 12.45 1.79
CA TYR A 153 0.02 11.17 1.22
C TYR A 153 -1.30 11.27 0.45
N LEU A 154 -1.29 10.84 -0.82
CA LEU A 154 -2.40 10.97 -1.76
C LEU A 154 -2.79 9.62 -2.36
N PRO A 155 -4.07 9.36 -2.67
CA PRO A 155 -4.46 8.17 -3.39
C PRO A 155 -3.75 8.07 -4.74
N ALA A 156 -3.32 6.86 -5.11
CA ALA A 156 -2.62 6.58 -6.35
C ALA A 156 -3.46 6.89 -7.60
N THR A 157 -4.77 7.11 -7.43
CA THR A 157 -5.71 7.51 -8.48
C THR A 157 -5.63 8.97 -8.91
N LEU A 158 -5.03 9.88 -8.12
CA LEU A 158 -5.05 11.32 -8.43
C LEU A 158 -4.09 11.73 -9.57
N ASP A 159 -4.59 12.23 -10.69
CA ASP A 159 -3.71 12.74 -11.74
C ASP A 159 -3.03 14.07 -11.38
N ALA A 160 -2.09 14.54 -12.21
CA ALA A 160 -1.40 15.81 -11.99
C ALA A 160 -2.35 17.02 -11.86
N ARG A 161 -3.47 17.04 -12.59
CA ARG A 161 -4.44 18.14 -12.55
C ARG A 161 -5.21 18.14 -11.24
N GLU A 162 -5.60 16.97 -10.76
CA GLU A 162 -6.27 16.78 -9.47
C GLU A 162 -5.34 17.14 -8.31
N ILE A 163 -4.04 16.82 -8.41
CA ILE A 163 -3.03 17.23 -7.41
C ILE A 163 -2.90 18.76 -7.34
N ILE A 164 -2.90 19.45 -8.48
CA ILE A 164 -2.88 20.92 -8.52
C ILE A 164 -4.14 21.50 -7.86
N ALA A 165 -5.32 20.97 -8.22
CA ALA A 165 -6.59 21.42 -7.62
C ALA A 165 -6.64 21.15 -6.12
N LEU A 166 -6.12 20.00 -5.67
CA LEU A 166 -5.99 19.66 -4.27
C LEU A 166 -5.06 20.61 -3.53
N THR A 167 -3.92 20.95 -4.12
CA THR A 167 -2.97 21.90 -3.52
C THR A 167 -3.64 23.24 -3.28
N ALA A 168 -4.36 23.77 -4.28
CA ALA A 168 -5.13 25.00 -4.13
C ALA A 168 -6.25 24.90 -3.07
N ARG A 169 -6.93 23.75 -2.98
CA ARG A 169 -7.93 23.49 -1.93
C ARG A 169 -7.32 23.51 -0.54
N LEU A 170 -6.17 22.87 -0.35
CA LEU A 170 -5.47 22.84 0.93
C LEU A 170 -4.99 24.24 1.30
N GLU A 171 -4.43 25.01 0.37
CA GLU A 171 -4.01 26.40 0.61
C GLU A 171 -5.14 27.35 0.99
N ALA A 172 -6.39 27.01 0.63
CA ALA A 172 -7.57 27.77 1.01
C ALA A 172 -8.05 27.51 2.44
N LEU A 173 -7.49 26.51 3.14
CA LEU A 173 -7.79 26.22 4.54
C LEU A 173 -6.92 27.11 5.45
N ASP A 174 -7.54 27.74 6.45
CA ASP A 174 -6.83 28.60 7.40
C ASP A 174 -5.76 27.82 8.17
N GLU A 175 -6.06 26.56 8.51
CA GLU A 175 -5.17 25.65 9.24
C GLU A 175 -3.96 25.21 8.41
N PHE A 176 -3.99 25.35 7.08
CA PHE A 176 -2.88 24.94 6.22
C PHE A 176 -1.57 25.65 6.54
N PHE A 177 -1.65 26.88 7.05
CA PHE A 177 -0.46 27.62 7.47
C PHE A 177 0.01 27.24 8.89
N GLY A 178 -0.79 26.49 9.63
CA GLY A 178 -0.45 25.93 10.94
C GLY A 178 0.56 24.78 10.87
N THR A 179 1.51 24.75 11.81
CA THR A 179 2.55 23.71 11.82
C THR A 179 2.02 22.34 12.19
N SER A 180 1.02 22.27 13.09
CA SER A 180 0.36 21.05 13.50
C SER A 180 -0.40 20.39 12.35
N PHE A 181 -1.16 21.15 11.56
CA PHE A 181 -1.85 20.60 10.40
C PHE A 181 -0.86 20.09 9.34
N LYS A 182 0.20 20.84 9.05
CA LYS A 182 1.26 20.34 8.15
C LYS A 182 1.97 19.10 8.69
N ALA A 183 2.07 18.94 10.02
CA ALA A 183 2.59 17.73 10.64
C ALA A 183 1.61 16.55 10.48
N PHE A 184 0.32 16.79 10.69
CA PHE A 184 -0.75 15.82 10.45
C PHE A 184 -0.74 15.27 9.02
N LEU A 185 -0.61 16.14 8.00
CA LEU A 185 -0.54 15.71 6.60
C LEU A 185 0.67 14.81 6.28
N THR A 186 1.71 14.80 7.12
CA THR A 186 2.88 13.93 6.94
C THR A 186 2.70 12.54 7.54
N LEU A 187 1.57 12.25 8.18
CA LEU A 187 1.30 10.94 8.72
C LEU A 187 0.97 9.95 7.59
N PRO A 188 1.55 8.73 7.60
CA PRO A 188 1.43 7.75 6.52
C PRO A 188 0.02 7.19 6.29
N ASP A 189 -0.89 7.39 7.24
CA ASP A 189 -2.30 7.00 7.17
C ASP A 189 -3.25 8.13 6.82
N VAL A 190 -2.75 9.37 6.77
CA VAL A 190 -3.58 10.53 6.44
C VAL A 190 -3.69 10.67 4.93
N ASN A 191 -4.90 10.47 4.41
CA ASN A 191 -5.25 10.79 3.04
C ASN A 191 -5.50 12.30 2.92
N ALA A 192 -4.55 13.06 2.37
CA ALA A 192 -4.72 14.51 2.20
C ALA A 192 -5.79 14.90 1.17
N ALA A 193 -6.26 13.95 0.35
CA ALA A 193 -7.37 14.16 -0.58
C ALA A 193 -8.75 13.91 0.06
N ASP A 194 -8.82 13.45 1.31
CA ASP A 194 -10.08 13.13 1.98
C ASP A 194 -10.98 14.39 2.09
N PRO A 195 -12.28 14.29 1.75
CA PRO A 195 -13.23 15.39 1.95
C PRO A 195 -13.39 15.77 3.43
N ASN A 196 -13.25 14.82 4.35
CA ASN A 196 -13.40 15.00 5.79
C ASN A 196 -12.06 15.23 6.51
N LEU A 197 -10.99 15.55 5.77
CA LEU A 197 -9.64 15.75 6.29
C LEU A 197 -9.57 16.67 7.52
N MET A 198 -10.35 17.75 7.51
CA MET A 198 -10.39 18.71 8.62
C MET A 198 -11.05 18.15 9.88
N GLU A 199 -12.09 17.33 9.71
CA GLU A 199 -12.74 16.65 10.83
C GLU A 199 -11.76 15.64 11.45
N SER A 200 -11.12 14.80 10.62
CA SER A 200 -10.10 13.86 11.06
C SER A 200 -8.93 14.53 11.77
N TYR A 201 -8.48 15.69 11.29
CA TYR A 201 -7.45 16.47 11.98
C TYR A 201 -7.90 16.91 13.38
N HIS A 202 -9.10 17.48 13.49
CA HIS A 202 -9.60 17.98 14.78
C HIS A 202 -9.90 16.86 15.79
N GLU A 203 -10.35 15.69 15.32
CA GLU A 203 -10.62 14.54 16.18
C GLU A 203 -9.33 13.87 16.69
N THR A 204 -8.28 13.87 15.88
CA THR A 204 -7.02 13.20 16.22
C THR A 204 -6.03 14.13 16.92
N TYR A 205 -6.02 15.42 16.63
CA TYR A 205 -5.04 16.35 17.18
C TYR A 205 -5.19 16.50 18.71
N VAL A 206 -4.12 16.16 19.43
CA VAL A 206 -4.09 16.22 20.90
C VAL A 206 -3.42 17.49 21.41
N GLY A 207 -2.29 17.87 20.81
CA GLY A 207 -1.52 19.01 21.28
C GLY A 207 -0.17 19.20 20.61
N SER A 208 0.48 20.30 20.98
CA SER A 208 1.83 20.66 20.55
C SER A 208 2.71 20.91 21.77
N PHE A 209 3.89 20.30 21.79
CA PHE A 209 4.81 20.30 22.93
C PHE A 209 6.19 20.75 22.48
N ARG A 210 6.95 21.41 23.35
CA ARG A 210 8.32 21.86 23.03
C ARG A 210 9.36 20.78 23.24
N THR A 211 9.07 19.82 24.11
CA THR A 211 10.01 18.76 24.49
C THR A 211 9.27 17.45 24.66
N ILE A 212 10.02 16.34 24.56
CA ILE A 212 9.46 15.01 24.79
C ILE A 212 8.96 14.86 26.22
N GLU A 213 9.65 15.44 27.21
CA GLU A 213 9.22 15.37 28.61
C GLU A 213 7.86 16.03 28.82
N GLU A 214 7.64 17.21 28.22
CA GLU A 214 6.34 17.90 28.26
C GLU A 214 5.23 17.02 27.63
N ALA A 215 5.52 16.38 26.50
CA ALA A 215 4.60 15.44 25.87
C ALA A 215 4.31 14.22 26.76
N LEU A 216 5.33 13.60 27.37
CA LEU A 216 5.15 12.46 28.28
C LEU A 216 4.28 12.83 29.48
N ARG A 217 4.53 13.98 30.10
CA ARG A 217 3.73 14.46 31.24
C ARG A 217 2.28 14.76 30.87
N ALA A 218 2.04 15.23 29.64
CA ALA A 218 0.70 15.58 29.19
C ALA A 218 -0.10 14.38 28.64
N LEU A 219 0.57 13.42 27.99
CA LEU A 219 -0.05 12.34 27.22
C LEU A 219 -0.02 10.99 27.94
N THR A 220 0.63 10.90 29.10
CA THR A 220 0.72 9.67 29.89
C THR A 220 0.48 9.96 31.37
N PRO A 221 0.14 8.93 32.18
CA PRO A 221 0.00 9.07 33.63
C PRO A 221 1.35 9.25 34.37
N LEU A 222 2.42 9.69 33.70
CA LEU A 222 3.77 9.77 34.25
C LEU A 222 3.81 10.54 35.59
N ALA A 223 3.10 11.66 35.70
CA ALA A 223 3.07 12.44 36.93
C ALA A 223 2.45 11.66 38.12
N ASP A 224 1.40 10.87 37.85
CA ASP A 224 0.76 10.04 38.87
C ASP A 224 1.70 8.90 39.27
N TRP A 225 2.35 8.25 38.31
CA TRP A 225 3.34 7.20 38.57
C TRP A 225 4.56 7.69 39.36
N GLU A 226 5.05 8.90 39.05
CA GLU A 226 6.15 9.54 39.80
C GLU A 226 5.73 9.79 41.26
N ALA A 227 4.50 10.25 41.49
CA ALA A 227 3.96 10.45 42.84
C ALA A 227 3.81 9.13 43.61
N GLU A 228 3.26 8.09 42.97
CA GLU A 228 3.12 6.76 43.55
C GLU A 228 4.49 6.13 43.90
N LEU A 229 5.46 6.24 42.99
CA LEU A 229 6.82 5.74 43.21
C LEU A 229 7.52 6.46 44.36
N SER A 230 7.36 7.78 44.45
CA SER A 230 7.92 8.58 45.55
C SER A 230 7.30 8.20 46.91
N SER A 231 5.99 7.95 46.95
CA SER A 231 5.32 7.46 48.16
C SER A 231 5.87 6.09 48.57
N TRP A 232 5.95 5.15 47.61
CA TRP A 232 6.47 3.82 47.84
C TRP A 232 7.92 3.82 48.34
N ALA A 233 8.80 4.65 47.75
CA ALA A 233 10.20 4.78 48.18
C ALA A 233 10.30 5.27 49.63
N THR A 234 9.49 6.28 49.98
CA THR A 234 9.43 6.84 51.34
C THR A 234 8.97 5.79 52.35
N ASP A 235 7.92 5.03 52.04
CA ASP A 235 7.38 3.98 52.91
C ASP A 235 8.39 2.85 53.18
N HIS A 236 9.36 2.65 52.29
CA HIS A 236 10.41 1.65 52.41
C HIS A 236 11.75 2.22 52.90
N GLY A 237 11.79 3.49 53.31
CA GLY A 237 12.99 4.16 53.83
C GLY A 237 14.07 4.40 52.79
N LEU A 238 13.71 4.42 51.50
CA LEU A 238 14.59 4.77 50.39
C LEU A 238 14.54 6.27 50.13
N ASP A 239 15.66 6.84 49.68
CA ASP A 239 15.68 8.20 49.15
C ASP A 239 14.90 8.27 47.83
N SER A 240 14.16 9.35 47.60
CA SER A 240 13.24 9.48 46.46
C SER A 240 13.94 9.44 45.10
N GLU A 241 15.25 9.67 45.06
CA GLU A 241 16.05 9.56 43.83
C GLU A 241 16.60 8.15 43.55
N THR A 242 16.46 7.21 44.49
CA THR A 242 17.04 5.87 44.43
C THR A 242 16.39 5.01 43.34
N VAL A 243 15.08 5.19 43.14
CA VAL A 243 14.30 4.46 42.13
C VAL A 243 13.68 5.48 41.19
N ARG A 244 13.82 5.26 39.88
CA ARG A 244 13.33 6.18 38.84
C ARG A 244 12.55 5.41 37.80
N ILE A 245 11.55 6.07 37.22
CA ILE A 245 10.81 5.54 36.08
C ILE A 245 11.73 5.56 34.85
N ASN A 246 11.72 4.47 34.10
CA ASN A 246 12.40 4.40 32.81
C ASN A 246 11.61 5.21 31.76
N LEU A 247 12.02 6.46 31.52
CA LEU A 247 11.34 7.36 30.58
C LEU A 247 11.35 6.83 29.14
N ASP A 248 12.38 6.08 28.73
CA ASP A 248 12.44 5.49 27.38
C ASP A 248 11.29 4.50 27.17
N ALA A 249 10.96 3.70 28.20
CA ALA A 249 9.83 2.76 28.14
C ALA A 249 8.47 3.49 28.11
N VAL A 250 8.36 4.62 28.82
CA VAL A 250 7.15 5.45 28.80
C VAL A 250 6.99 6.13 27.44
N GLU A 251 8.07 6.59 26.82
CA GLU A 251 8.05 7.12 25.47
C GLU A 251 7.63 6.07 24.45
N GLU A 252 8.18 4.86 24.52
CA GLU A 252 7.79 3.76 23.64
C GLU A 252 6.28 3.49 23.77
N MET A 253 5.77 3.39 25.00
CA MET A 253 4.35 3.25 25.27
C MET A 253 3.53 4.41 24.69
N MET A 254 3.94 5.67 24.91
CA MET A 254 3.25 6.84 24.36
C MET A 254 3.15 6.76 22.83
N ARG A 255 4.25 6.38 22.15
CA ARG A 255 4.32 6.22 20.69
C ARG A 255 3.52 5.03 20.14
N THR A 256 3.07 4.11 20.99
CA THR A 256 2.10 3.08 20.58
C THR A 256 0.69 3.64 20.45
N MET A 257 0.31 4.60 21.30
CA MET A 257 -1.03 5.18 21.37
C MET A 257 -1.17 6.45 20.51
N HIS A 258 -0.08 7.18 20.33
CA HIS A 258 -0.06 8.45 19.63
C HIS A 258 0.97 8.45 18.51
N ASP A 259 0.65 9.10 17.41
CA ASP A 259 1.64 9.53 16.43
C ASP A 259 2.20 10.89 16.83
N VAL A 260 3.53 10.96 16.95
CA VAL A 260 4.24 12.18 17.35
C VAL A 260 5.19 12.58 16.24
N VAL A 261 4.95 13.76 15.67
CA VAL A 261 5.70 14.32 14.55
C VAL A 261 6.41 15.60 14.99
N GLU A 262 7.73 15.66 14.81
CA GLU A 262 8.49 16.88 15.03
C GLU A 262 8.41 17.79 13.80
N ARG A 263 8.00 19.05 13.99
CA ARG A 263 8.01 20.06 12.93
C ARG A 263 8.25 21.45 13.51
N ASN A 264 9.16 22.21 12.89
CA ASN A 264 9.54 23.56 13.30
C ASN A 264 9.91 23.67 14.80
N GLY A 265 10.57 22.65 15.34
CA GLY A 265 11.01 22.61 16.75
C GLY A 265 9.88 22.34 17.76
N LEU A 266 8.71 21.90 17.30
CA LEU A 266 7.60 21.44 18.15
C LEU A 266 7.29 19.97 17.85
N LEU A 267 6.89 19.24 18.88
CA LEU A 267 6.32 17.90 18.79
C LEU A 267 4.80 18.02 18.72
N HIS A 268 4.22 17.58 17.60
CA HIS A 268 2.77 17.54 17.41
C HIS A 268 2.28 16.11 17.64
N ALA A 269 1.32 15.93 18.55
CA ALA A 269 0.76 14.62 18.89
C ALA A 269 -0.65 14.44 18.33
N PHE A 270 -0.90 13.25 17.80
CA PHE A 270 -2.17 12.82 17.23
C PHE A 270 -2.56 11.46 17.80
N ASN A 271 -3.83 11.28 18.14
CA ASN A 271 -4.36 9.97 18.46
C ASN A 271 -4.28 9.05 17.24
N ARG A 272 -3.96 7.78 17.47
CA ARG A 272 -4.08 6.73 16.45
C ARG A 272 -5.47 6.14 16.36
#